data_AF-A0A1F8M8B0-F1
#
_entry.id   AF-A0A1F8M8B0-F1
#
_cell.length_a   1.000
_cell.length_b   1.000
_cell.length_c   1.000
_cell.angle_alpha   90.00
_cell.angle_beta   90.00
_cell.angle_gamma   90.00
#
_symmetry.space_group_name_H-M   'P 1'
#
loop_
_entity.id
_entity.type
_entity.pdbx_description
1 polymer ?
#
loop_
_entity_poly.entity_id
_entity_poly.type
_entity_poly.pdbx_seq_one_letter_code
_entity_poly.pdbx_strand_id
1 'polypeptide(L)'
;MIDGGSRFVDGPYIIRWSKRPIGEEGQEGVDFIVIAKGETPRNTTQINATFTIPEAAYGVNYVQLLRSWRPEAPYGFSFSVLPGIKVNPSSASSGSTVTINGTGFPAKNKEVKLSFDGNDVKQEIISSDLGSFAAQFTIPNTIAGKHEFKATVENLSIGDVAASVQVQPNISLSPEHPDIGAEVTMTGCGFASNSPVLIKYDDIIISSSPTTSSTGNFSHKFVIPESSKDNHVITATDKAGNVATFGLPLEGEAPQSPNPISPAQERFGWFGAKPVAFTWSEASDPSGVTYTLEVDNDLRFFPLEPGLRKTGLTKPSCVVRLQPGTYYWRVKAIDGAGNESDWSLSPFPFQVGLFSIWYLVAGGFIFLIIFIFIVRAFFRRIGEYYK
;
A
#
# COMPACT_ATOMS: atom_id res chain seq x y z
N MET A 1 -26.96 41.95 4.37
CA MET A 1 -27.28 43.33 3.98
C MET A 1 -28.12 43.93 5.10
N ILE A 2 -27.74 45.09 5.62
CA ILE A 2 -28.57 45.85 6.57
C ILE A 2 -29.03 47.10 5.82
N ASP A 3 -30.33 47.23 5.62
CA ASP A 3 -30.95 48.36 4.92
C ASP A 3 -31.52 49.35 5.95
N GLY A 4 -31.00 50.58 5.94
CA GLY A 4 -31.47 51.65 6.81
C GLY A 4 -32.82 52.25 6.39
N GLY A 5 -33.38 51.80 5.26
CA GLY A 5 -34.55 52.39 4.62
C GLY A 5 -34.26 53.82 4.19
N SER A 6 -35.07 54.78 4.63
CA SER A 6 -34.88 56.21 4.36
C SER A 6 -33.90 56.90 5.32
N ARG A 7 -33.22 56.17 6.21
CA ARG A 7 -32.32 56.75 7.23
C ARG A 7 -30.86 56.49 6.88
N PHE A 8 -30.05 57.53 6.95
CA PHE A 8 -28.60 57.43 6.71
C PHE A 8 -27.88 56.65 7.81
N VAL A 9 -26.88 55.87 7.42
CA VAL A 9 -26.05 54.99 8.27
C VAL A 9 -24.57 55.40 8.23
N ASP A 10 -24.32 56.70 8.10
CA ASP A 10 -23.01 57.32 7.91
C ASP A 10 -22.03 57.08 9.07
N GLY A 11 -20.73 57.19 8.80
CA GLY A 11 -19.68 57.21 9.82
C GLY A 11 -19.33 55.83 10.41
N PRO A 12 -18.56 55.81 11.50
CA PRO A 12 -18.07 54.57 12.08
C PRO A 12 -19.20 53.74 12.69
N TYR A 13 -19.13 52.43 12.48
CA TYR A 13 -20.07 51.46 13.00
C TYR A 13 -19.36 50.21 13.55
N ILE A 14 -20.06 49.50 14.43
CA ILE A 14 -19.67 48.18 14.93
C ILE A 14 -20.84 47.22 14.77
N ILE A 15 -20.53 45.96 14.49
CA ILE A 15 -21.50 44.86 14.47
C ILE A 15 -21.21 43.98 15.68
N ARG A 16 -22.24 43.76 16.49
CA ARG A 16 -22.20 42.93 17.69
C ARG A 16 -23.09 41.70 17.51
N TRP A 17 -22.65 40.60 18.07
CA TRP A 17 -23.43 39.38 18.25
C TRP A 17 -23.73 39.17 19.73
N SER A 18 -24.94 38.73 20.07
CA SER A 18 -25.36 38.45 21.44
C SER A 18 -26.44 37.37 21.52
N LYS A 19 -26.55 36.72 22.69
CA LYS A 19 -27.59 35.71 22.99
C LYS A 19 -28.93 36.32 23.44
N ARG A 20 -28.96 37.63 23.73
CA ARG A 20 -30.15 38.37 24.16
C ARG A 20 -30.28 39.64 23.32
N PRO A 21 -31.52 40.13 23.08
CA PRO A 21 -31.70 41.41 22.43
C PRO A 21 -31.09 42.50 23.31
N ILE A 22 -30.16 43.28 22.77
CA ILE A 22 -29.61 44.43 23.49
C ILE A 22 -30.57 45.61 23.27
N GLY A 23 -31.21 46.08 24.33
CA GLY A 23 -32.10 47.25 24.33
C GLY A 23 -31.36 48.60 24.32
N GLU A 24 -32.13 49.70 24.41
CA GLU A 24 -31.70 51.11 24.28
C GLU A 24 -30.70 51.58 25.35
N GLU A 25 -30.72 50.98 26.54
CA GLU A 25 -29.71 51.19 27.59
C GLU A 25 -28.96 49.88 27.73
N GLY A 26 -27.67 49.87 27.37
CA GLY A 26 -26.83 48.67 27.43
C GLY A 26 -26.92 48.01 28.80
N GLN A 27 -27.80 47.02 28.93
CA GLN A 27 -28.04 46.34 30.19
C GLN A 27 -26.70 45.82 30.70
N GLU A 28 -26.29 46.31 31.87
CA GLU A 28 -25.16 45.75 32.60
C GLU A 28 -25.34 44.22 32.66
N GLY A 29 -24.33 43.49 32.18
CA GLY A 29 -24.33 42.03 32.21
C GLY A 29 -24.84 41.30 30.96
N VAL A 30 -25.06 41.97 29.81
CA VAL A 30 -25.24 41.27 28.53
C VAL A 30 -23.89 41.10 27.82
N ASP A 31 -23.38 39.86 27.81
CA ASP A 31 -22.19 39.50 27.04
C ASP A 31 -22.48 39.63 25.53
N PHE A 32 -21.66 40.42 24.84
CA PHE A 32 -21.67 40.55 23.38
C PHE A 32 -20.26 40.37 22.81
N ILE A 33 -20.20 39.91 21.56
CA ILE A 33 -18.96 39.78 20.80
C ILE A 33 -19.00 40.80 19.67
N VAL A 34 -17.96 41.63 19.55
CA VAL A 34 -17.81 42.50 18.38
C VAL A 34 -17.31 41.64 17.22
N ILE A 35 -18.16 41.45 16.21
CA ILE A 35 -17.91 40.55 15.07
C ILE A 35 -17.46 41.29 13.82
N ALA A 36 -17.70 42.61 13.73
CA ALA A 36 -17.15 43.47 12.69
C ALA A 36 -17.10 44.93 13.13
N LYS A 37 -16.27 45.73 12.45
CA LYS A 37 -16.22 47.20 12.56
C LYS A 37 -16.02 47.78 11.16
N GLY A 38 -16.47 49.00 10.93
CA GLY A 38 -16.24 49.70 9.66
C GLY A 38 -16.64 51.15 9.74
N GLU A 39 -16.59 51.82 8.60
CA GLU A 39 -16.99 53.22 8.44
C GLU A 39 -17.64 53.41 7.08
N THR A 40 -18.70 54.21 7.03
CA THR A 40 -19.45 54.51 5.80
C THR A 40 -19.34 56.00 5.43
N PRO A 41 -19.29 56.32 4.12
CA PRO A 41 -19.38 57.71 3.65
C PRO A 41 -20.70 58.38 4.05
N ARG A 42 -20.75 59.71 3.90
CA ARG A 42 -21.99 60.48 4.08
C ARG A 42 -23.07 60.04 3.09
N ASN A 43 -24.32 60.14 3.52
CA ASN A 43 -25.52 59.77 2.76
C ASN A 43 -25.58 58.28 2.39
N THR A 44 -24.90 57.40 3.14
CA THR A 44 -24.99 55.95 2.92
C THR A 44 -26.29 55.43 3.52
N THR A 45 -27.02 54.58 2.81
CA THR A 45 -28.28 53.97 3.30
C THR A 45 -28.19 52.45 3.48
N GLN A 46 -27.14 51.81 2.93
CA GLN A 46 -26.96 50.36 2.98
C GLN A 46 -25.54 49.99 3.39
N ILE A 47 -25.43 48.96 4.22
CA ILE A 47 -24.15 48.37 4.64
C ILE A 47 -24.11 46.90 4.23
N ASN A 48 -23.03 46.54 3.53
CA ASN A 48 -22.65 45.16 3.25
C ASN A 48 -21.44 44.81 4.11
N ALA A 49 -21.63 43.87 5.02
CA ALA A 49 -20.58 43.34 5.88
C ALA A 49 -20.62 41.82 5.87
N THR A 50 -19.45 41.20 5.89
CA THR A 50 -19.27 39.75 5.99
C THR A 50 -18.61 39.45 7.32
N PHE A 51 -19.17 38.51 8.08
CA PHE A 51 -18.67 38.10 9.38
C PHE A 51 -18.98 36.63 9.60
N THR A 52 -18.20 35.98 10.46
CA THR A 52 -18.47 34.63 10.93
C THR A 52 -19.24 34.72 12.24
N ILE A 53 -20.33 33.97 12.34
CA ILE A 53 -21.07 33.83 13.60
C ILE A 53 -20.21 33.02 14.58
N PRO A 54 -19.94 33.54 15.80
CA PRO A 54 -19.27 32.78 16.84
C PRO A 54 -20.03 31.49 17.17
N GLU A 55 -19.31 30.48 17.65
CA GLU A 55 -19.94 29.27 18.17
C GLU A 55 -20.91 29.61 19.30
N ALA A 56 -22.10 29.02 19.24
CA ALA A 56 -23.17 29.31 20.17
C ALA A 56 -24.10 28.11 20.33
N ALA A 57 -24.72 28.03 21.50
CA ALA A 57 -25.70 27.01 21.81
C ALA A 57 -27.03 27.24 21.08
N TYR A 58 -27.85 26.20 21.05
CA TYR A 58 -29.20 26.24 20.49
C TYR A 58 -30.00 27.45 20.99
N GLY A 59 -30.68 28.13 20.06
CA GLY A 59 -31.64 29.18 20.40
C GLY A 59 -31.50 30.44 19.55
N VAL A 60 -32.31 31.43 19.89
CA VAL A 60 -32.36 32.72 19.17
C VAL A 60 -31.16 33.57 19.57
N ASN A 61 -30.44 34.03 18.56
CA ASN A 61 -29.30 34.92 18.67
C ASN A 61 -29.56 36.20 17.88
N TYR A 62 -28.85 37.27 18.23
CA TYR A 62 -29.07 38.61 17.70
C TYR A 62 -27.79 39.16 17.08
N VAL A 63 -27.93 39.80 15.93
CA VAL A 63 -26.88 40.61 15.31
C VAL A 63 -27.36 42.04 15.27
N GLN A 64 -26.55 42.95 15.79
CA GLN A 64 -26.88 44.37 15.89
C GLN A 64 -25.74 45.22 15.35
N LEU A 65 -26.08 46.13 14.44
CA LEU A 65 -25.23 47.19 13.94
C LEU A 65 -25.49 48.46 14.74
N LEU A 66 -24.45 48.96 15.38
CA LEU A 66 -24.47 50.19 16.16
C LEU A 66 -23.61 51.24 15.45
N ARG A 67 -24.17 52.44 15.28
CA ARG A 67 -23.44 53.60 14.78
C ARG A 67 -22.80 54.33 15.96
N SER A 68 -21.56 54.78 15.83
CA SER A 68 -20.85 55.44 16.94
C SER A 68 -21.51 56.74 17.40
N TRP A 69 -22.19 57.46 16.49
CA TRP A 69 -22.90 58.70 16.79
C TRP A 69 -24.35 58.51 17.23
N ARG A 70 -24.87 57.27 17.17
CA ARG A 70 -26.23 56.92 17.59
C ARG A 70 -26.34 55.45 18.04
N PRO A 71 -25.60 55.05 19.09
CA PRO A 71 -25.53 53.67 19.53
C PRO A 71 -26.87 53.14 20.09
N GLU A 72 -27.75 54.04 20.56
CA GLU A 72 -29.03 53.73 21.20
C GLU A 72 -30.12 53.24 20.24
N ALA A 73 -29.93 53.41 18.92
CA ALA A 73 -30.87 52.97 17.89
C ALA A 73 -30.20 51.99 16.91
N PRO A 74 -29.90 50.75 17.35
CA PRO A 74 -29.26 49.74 16.51
C PRO A 74 -30.20 49.24 15.41
N TYR A 75 -29.63 48.89 14.26
CA TYR A 75 -30.30 48.03 13.29
C TYR A 75 -29.90 46.59 13.58
N GLY A 76 -30.83 45.64 13.49
CA GLY A 76 -30.49 44.26 13.75
C GLY A 76 -31.50 43.28 13.23
N PHE A 77 -31.11 42.02 13.33
CA PHE A 77 -31.96 40.88 13.04
C PHE A 77 -31.66 39.78 14.05
N SER A 78 -32.59 38.84 14.19
CA SER A 78 -32.37 37.63 14.95
C SER A 78 -32.31 36.42 14.01
N PHE A 79 -31.66 35.36 14.48
CA PHE A 79 -31.59 34.08 13.81
C PHE A 79 -31.49 32.98 14.86
N SER A 80 -31.94 31.77 14.53
CA SER A 80 -31.81 30.62 15.42
C SER A 80 -30.57 29.82 15.06
N VAL A 81 -29.74 29.53 16.07
CA VAL A 81 -28.72 28.49 15.95
C VAL A 81 -29.41 27.16 16.10
N LEU A 82 -29.26 26.30 15.09
CA LEU A 82 -29.82 24.95 15.04
C LEU A 82 -28.70 23.94 15.29
N PRO A 83 -29.00 22.77 15.88
CA PRO A 83 -27.97 21.76 16.05
C PRO A 83 -27.53 21.19 14.72
N GLY A 84 -26.31 20.70 14.69
CA GLY A 84 -25.75 19.98 13.57
C GLY A 84 -24.62 19.08 14.02
N ILE A 85 -24.47 17.95 13.34
CA ILE A 85 -23.37 17.02 13.58
C ILE A 85 -22.55 16.83 12.31
N LYS A 86 -21.27 16.51 12.48
CA LYS A 86 -20.34 16.11 11.42
C LYS A 86 -19.54 14.91 11.89
N VAL A 87 -19.16 14.03 10.97
CA VAL A 87 -18.30 12.88 11.26
C VAL A 87 -16.97 13.04 10.53
N ASN A 88 -15.87 12.75 11.22
CA ASN A 88 -14.52 12.80 10.67
C ASN A 88 -13.71 11.56 11.11
N PRO A 89 -13.10 10.80 10.18
CA PRO A 89 -13.22 10.93 8.72
C PRO A 89 -14.64 10.64 8.20
N SER A 90 -14.98 11.14 7.01
CA SER A 90 -16.27 10.86 6.35
C SER A 90 -16.34 9.48 5.69
N SER A 91 -15.23 8.74 5.70
CA SER A 91 -15.14 7.35 5.26
C SER A 91 -14.23 6.57 6.19
N ALA A 92 -14.59 5.32 6.50
CA ALA A 92 -13.87 4.45 7.41
C ALA A 92 -14.18 2.98 7.12
N SER A 93 -13.35 2.05 7.57
CA SER A 93 -13.70 0.62 7.58
C SER A 93 -14.34 0.21 8.90
N SER A 94 -14.97 -0.96 8.95
CA SER A 94 -15.38 -1.56 10.23
C SER A 94 -14.16 -1.72 11.15
N GLY A 95 -14.33 -1.47 12.45
CA GLY A 95 -13.27 -1.47 13.46
C GLY A 95 -12.47 -0.17 13.57
N SER A 96 -12.59 0.76 12.63
CA SER A 96 -11.95 2.08 12.71
C SER A 96 -12.73 3.03 13.63
N THR A 97 -12.03 3.95 14.28
CA THR A 97 -12.65 5.00 15.11
C THR A 97 -12.89 6.26 14.29
N VAL A 98 -14.10 6.82 14.40
CA VAL A 98 -14.47 8.14 13.86
C VAL A 98 -14.79 9.10 15.00
N THR A 99 -14.66 10.41 14.74
CA THR A 99 -15.05 11.48 15.65
C THR A 99 -16.33 12.14 15.16
N ILE A 100 -17.36 12.17 16.00
CA ILE A 100 -18.62 12.89 15.78
C ILE A 100 -18.52 14.22 16.51
N ASN A 101 -18.54 15.31 15.75
CA ASN A 101 -18.53 16.68 16.27
C ASN A 101 -19.94 17.27 16.18
N GLY A 102 -20.51 17.65 17.31
CA GLY A 102 -21.76 18.39 17.39
C GLY A 102 -21.55 19.87 17.63
N THR A 103 -22.43 20.70 17.07
CA THR A 103 -22.47 22.15 17.28
C THR A 103 -23.92 22.61 17.37
N GLY A 104 -24.17 23.74 18.04
CA GLY A 104 -25.50 24.34 18.10
C GLY A 104 -26.52 23.57 18.95
N PHE A 105 -26.07 22.64 19.81
CA PHE A 105 -26.92 21.94 20.78
C PHE A 105 -27.22 22.85 21.99
N PRO A 106 -28.24 22.56 22.82
CA PRO A 106 -28.46 23.32 24.05
C PRO A 106 -27.24 23.24 24.97
N ALA A 107 -26.90 24.33 25.66
CA ALA A 107 -25.70 24.39 26.50
C ALA A 107 -25.80 23.46 27.72
N LYS A 108 -24.68 22.81 28.11
CA LYS A 108 -24.58 21.92 29.29
C LYS A 108 -25.65 20.83 29.33
N ASN A 109 -26.13 20.39 28.17
CA ASN A 109 -27.20 19.42 28.06
C ASN A 109 -26.62 18.00 28.09
N LYS A 110 -27.19 17.16 28.95
CA LYS A 110 -26.78 15.75 29.15
C LYS A 110 -27.72 14.75 28.47
N GLU A 111 -28.65 15.24 27.66
CA GLU A 111 -29.74 14.47 27.05
C GLU A 111 -29.53 14.31 25.54
N VAL A 112 -28.31 14.57 25.04
CA VAL A 112 -27.95 14.31 23.65
C VAL A 112 -27.80 12.79 23.47
N LYS A 113 -28.72 12.19 22.72
CA LYS A 113 -28.68 10.75 22.38
C LYS A 113 -28.13 10.60 20.97
N LEU A 114 -27.13 9.75 20.81
CA LEU A 114 -26.54 9.41 19.51
C LEU A 114 -26.95 7.99 19.11
N SER A 115 -27.33 7.81 17.85
CA SER A 115 -27.59 6.49 17.26
C SER A 115 -26.80 6.30 15.98
N PHE A 116 -26.48 5.05 15.66
CA PHE A 116 -25.84 4.60 14.43
C PHE A 116 -26.76 3.59 13.73
N ASP A 117 -27.24 3.95 12.54
CA ASP A 117 -28.27 3.21 11.79
C ASP A 117 -29.51 2.86 12.63
N GLY A 118 -29.92 3.80 13.48
CA GLY A 118 -31.06 3.62 14.39
C GLY A 118 -30.77 2.84 15.66
N ASN A 119 -29.57 2.27 15.83
CA ASN A 119 -29.15 1.63 17.08
C ASN A 119 -28.53 2.65 18.03
N ASP A 120 -28.96 2.66 19.28
CA ASP A 120 -28.41 3.56 20.32
C ASP A 120 -26.92 3.26 20.60
N VAL A 121 -26.08 4.29 20.57
CA VAL A 121 -24.65 4.22 20.85
C VAL A 121 -24.38 4.04 22.35
N LYS A 122 -25.34 4.37 23.23
CA LYS A 122 -25.25 4.23 24.69
C LYS A 122 -24.01 4.90 25.31
N GLN A 123 -23.55 5.99 24.71
CA GLN A 123 -22.50 6.85 25.23
C GLN A 123 -23.14 8.10 25.84
N GLU A 124 -22.68 8.51 27.02
CA GLU A 124 -23.09 9.79 27.60
C GLU A 124 -22.42 10.93 26.80
N ILE A 125 -23.24 11.83 26.26
CA ILE A 125 -22.79 13.01 25.53
C ILE A 125 -23.28 14.24 26.28
N ILE A 126 -22.33 15.09 26.66
CA ILE A 126 -22.59 16.35 27.33
C ILE A 126 -22.10 17.48 26.43
N SER A 127 -22.99 18.40 26.06
CA SER A 127 -22.62 19.59 25.32
C SER A 127 -21.93 20.62 26.22
N SER A 128 -21.03 21.40 25.63
CA SER A 128 -20.33 22.52 26.27
C SER A 128 -21.26 23.69 26.56
N ASP A 129 -20.72 24.73 27.20
CA ASP A 129 -21.39 26.03 27.43
C ASP A 129 -21.75 26.74 26.11
N LEU A 130 -21.10 26.36 25.01
CA LEU A 130 -21.36 26.83 23.65
C LEU A 130 -22.17 25.84 22.82
N GLY A 131 -22.64 24.74 23.40
CA GLY A 131 -23.48 23.77 22.69
C GLY A 131 -22.73 22.85 21.72
N SER A 132 -21.42 22.70 21.88
CA SER A 132 -20.61 21.75 21.13
C SER A 132 -20.30 20.48 21.91
N PHE A 133 -20.03 19.40 21.20
CA PHE A 133 -19.46 18.19 21.78
C PHE A 133 -18.58 17.48 20.75
N ALA A 134 -17.70 16.61 21.23
CA ALA A 134 -16.97 15.66 20.42
C ALA A 134 -17.07 14.27 21.05
N ALA A 135 -17.44 13.27 20.26
CA ALA A 135 -17.57 11.88 20.68
C ALA A 135 -16.78 10.97 19.74
N GLN A 136 -16.00 10.02 20.29
CA GLN A 136 -15.34 8.99 19.50
C GLN A 136 -16.22 7.74 19.44
N PHE A 137 -16.32 7.15 18.26
CA PHE A 137 -17.11 5.95 18.02
C PHE A 137 -16.35 4.99 17.11
N THR A 138 -16.24 3.73 17.53
CA THR A 138 -15.66 2.66 16.69
C THR A 138 -16.75 2.05 15.83
N ILE A 139 -16.57 2.09 14.51
CA ILE A 139 -17.54 1.54 13.55
C ILE A 139 -17.68 0.04 13.81
N PRO A 140 -18.88 -0.47 14.17
CA PRO A 140 -19.07 -1.91 14.34
C PRO A 140 -18.98 -2.61 12.99
N ASN A 141 -18.88 -3.93 13.02
CA ASN A 141 -18.97 -4.76 11.84
C ASN A 141 -20.30 -4.52 11.11
N THR A 142 -20.21 -3.89 9.94
CA THR A 142 -21.36 -3.55 9.10
C THR A 142 -20.99 -3.62 7.61
N ILE A 143 -22.00 -3.58 6.75
CA ILE A 143 -21.83 -3.68 5.30
C ILE A 143 -21.18 -2.44 4.69
N ALA A 144 -20.76 -2.53 3.43
CA ALA A 144 -20.30 -1.36 2.67
C ALA A 144 -21.43 -0.34 2.46
N GLY A 145 -21.08 0.95 2.41
CA GLY A 145 -21.97 2.02 1.93
C GLY A 145 -22.22 3.13 2.93
N LYS A 146 -23.31 3.87 2.73
CA LYS A 146 -23.66 5.03 3.57
C LYS A 146 -24.33 4.56 4.86
N HIS A 147 -23.69 4.86 5.99
CA HIS A 147 -24.23 4.65 7.33
C HIS A 147 -24.48 5.98 8.02
N GLU A 148 -25.54 6.06 8.83
CA GLU A 148 -26.05 7.32 9.37
C GLU A 148 -25.89 7.38 10.89
N PHE A 149 -25.28 8.45 11.35
CA PHE A 149 -25.38 8.91 12.72
C PHE A 149 -26.55 9.88 12.85
N LYS A 150 -27.38 9.70 13.87
CA LYS A 150 -28.40 10.68 14.25
C LYS A 150 -28.21 11.09 15.69
N ALA A 151 -28.24 12.39 15.94
CA ALA A 151 -28.31 12.96 17.27
C ALA A 151 -29.69 13.54 17.53
N THR A 152 -30.25 13.24 18.70
CA THR A 152 -31.52 13.77 19.17
C THR A 152 -31.33 14.38 20.56
N VAL A 153 -32.18 15.35 20.89
CA VAL A 153 -32.24 15.93 22.24
C VAL A 153 -33.67 15.79 22.73
N GLU A 154 -33.83 15.30 23.94
CA GLU A 154 -35.14 15.18 24.56
C GLU A 154 -35.82 16.56 24.66
N ASN A 155 -37.14 16.61 24.47
CA ASN A 155 -37.95 17.84 24.59
C ASN A 155 -37.61 18.99 23.61
N LEU A 156 -36.95 18.68 22.50
CA LEU A 156 -36.57 19.65 21.48
C LEU A 156 -37.20 19.31 20.12
N SER A 157 -38.17 20.12 19.70
CA SER A 157 -38.92 19.95 18.44
C SER A 157 -38.15 20.45 17.21
N ILE A 158 -36.90 20.00 17.07
CA ILE A 158 -35.97 20.42 16.00
C ILE A 158 -35.74 19.36 14.92
N GLY A 159 -36.33 18.17 15.06
CA GLY A 159 -36.09 17.04 14.16
C GLY A 159 -34.71 16.40 14.38
N ASP A 160 -34.54 15.18 13.89
CA ASP A 160 -33.26 14.47 13.99
C ASP A 160 -32.19 15.22 13.19
N VAL A 161 -31.00 15.45 13.78
CA VAL A 161 -29.84 15.95 13.04
C VAL A 161 -28.93 14.78 12.69
N ALA A 162 -28.52 14.72 11.42
CA ALA A 162 -27.84 13.55 10.87
C ALA A 162 -26.48 13.91 10.24
N ALA A 163 -25.54 12.98 10.34
CA ALA A 163 -24.30 12.95 9.59
C ALA A 163 -24.06 11.53 9.10
N SER A 164 -23.36 11.36 7.99
CA SER A 164 -23.11 10.03 7.43
C SER A 164 -21.63 9.73 7.29
N VAL A 165 -21.28 8.48 7.55
CA VAL A 165 -19.97 7.90 7.24
C VAL A 165 -20.13 6.90 6.09
N GLN A 166 -19.17 6.89 5.17
CA GLN A 166 -19.07 5.86 4.14
C GLN A 166 -18.23 4.70 4.67
N VAL A 167 -18.87 3.56 4.92
CA VAL A 167 -18.16 2.33 5.27
C VAL A 167 -17.55 1.73 4.02
N GLN A 168 -16.21 1.61 4.02
CA GLN A 168 -15.45 1.06 2.92
C GLN A 168 -14.97 -0.37 3.24
N PRO A 169 -14.89 -1.25 2.23
CA PRO A 169 -14.33 -2.57 2.41
C PRO A 169 -12.87 -2.51 2.83
N ASN A 170 -12.47 -3.44 3.69
CA ASN A 170 -11.08 -3.58 4.12
C ASN A 170 -10.75 -5.07 4.25
N ILE A 171 -9.48 -5.39 4.02
CA ILE A 171 -8.93 -6.74 4.19
C ILE A 171 -7.61 -6.66 4.95
N SER A 172 -7.35 -7.69 5.76
CA SER A 172 -6.09 -7.90 6.46
C SER A 172 -5.66 -9.36 6.33
N LEU A 173 -4.36 -9.61 6.52
CA LEU A 173 -3.77 -10.94 6.46
C LEU A 173 -3.12 -11.30 7.80
N SER A 174 -3.10 -12.59 8.10
CA SER A 174 -2.33 -13.15 9.20
C SER A 174 -1.63 -14.42 8.71
N PRO A 175 -0.28 -14.46 8.69
CA PRO A 175 0.66 -13.37 9.01
C PRO A 175 0.57 -12.16 8.03
N GLU A 176 1.00 -10.97 8.47
CA GLU A 176 1.00 -9.74 7.64
C GLU A 176 2.10 -9.75 6.56
N HIS A 177 3.17 -10.50 6.80
CA HIS A 177 4.32 -10.69 5.91
C HIS A 177 4.49 -12.19 5.62
N PRO A 178 3.65 -12.77 4.75
CA PRO A 178 3.74 -14.18 4.42
C PRO A 178 4.78 -14.45 3.32
N ASP A 179 5.35 -15.64 3.37
CA ASP A 179 6.22 -16.15 2.33
C ASP A 179 5.38 -16.74 1.18
N ILE A 180 5.97 -16.81 -0.01
CA ILE A 180 5.35 -17.55 -1.11
C ILE A 180 5.26 -19.03 -0.73
N GLY A 181 4.12 -19.65 -1.03
CA GLY A 181 3.82 -21.03 -0.63
C GLY A 181 3.32 -21.19 0.81
N ALA A 182 3.33 -20.13 1.63
CA ALA A 182 2.79 -20.17 2.99
C ALA A 182 1.24 -20.10 2.98
N GLU A 183 0.61 -20.79 3.94
CA GLU A 183 -0.82 -20.62 4.22
C GLU A 183 -1.04 -19.31 4.99
N VAL A 184 -1.97 -18.49 4.50
CA VAL A 184 -2.40 -17.25 5.15
C VAL A 184 -3.88 -17.27 5.47
N THR A 185 -4.26 -16.57 6.53
CA THR A 185 -5.66 -16.25 6.81
C THR A 185 -5.95 -14.82 6.43
N MET A 186 -6.79 -14.62 5.42
CA MET A 186 -7.35 -13.31 5.09
C MET A 186 -8.65 -13.09 5.85
N THR A 187 -8.79 -11.91 6.46
CA THR A 187 -10.03 -11.43 7.06
C THR A 187 -10.49 -10.20 6.31
N GLY A 188 -11.77 -10.16 5.93
CA GLY A 188 -12.37 -8.99 5.29
C GLY A 188 -13.59 -8.48 6.05
N CYS A 189 -13.79 -7.17 6.02
CA CYS A 189 -14.93 -6.48 6.62
C CYS A 189 -15.42 -5.35 5.69
N GLY A 190 -16.63 -4.84 5.95
CA GLY A 190 -17.18 -3.73 5.15
C GLY A 190 -17.55 -4.10 3.71
N PHE A 191 -17.85 -5.37 3.42
CA PHE A 191 -18.38 -5.82 2.12
C PHE A 191 -19.92 -5.92 2.15
N ALA A 192 -20.56 -6.19 1.02
CA ALA A 192 -22.00 -6.44 0.97
C ALA A 192 -22.39 -7.69 1.78
N SER A 193 -23.63 -7.72 2.30
CA SER A 193 -24.13 -8.86 3.08
C SER A 193 -24.35 -10.10 2.22
N ASN A 194 -24.01 -11.28 2.76
CA ASN A 194 -24.24 -12.59 2.13
C ASN A 194 -23.77 -12.66 0.66
N SER A 195 -22.64 -12.03 0.35
CA SER A 195 -22.13 -11.83 -0.99
C SER A 195 -20.90 -12.70 -1.22
N PRO A 196 -20.82 -13.44 -2.35
CA PRO A 196 -19.60 -14.16 -2.71
C PRO A 196 -18.48 -13.16 -3.02
N VAL A 197 -17.26 -13.48 -2.58
CA VAL A 197 -16.07 -12.64 -2.74
C VAL A 197 -15.07 -13.31 -3.67
N LEU A 198 -14.78 -12.68 -4.80
CA LEU A 198 -13.67 -13.03 -5.68
C LEU A 198 -12.37 -12.53 -5.08
N ILE A 199 -11.40 -13.43 -4.90
CA ILE A 199 -10.07 -13.10 -4.40
C ILE A 199 -9.07 -13.30 -5.53
N LYS A 200 -8.23 -12.29 -5.75
CA LYS A 200 -7.08 -12.36 -6.65
C LYS A 200 -5.80 -12.03 -5.90
N TYR A 201 -4.75 -12.79 -6.18
CA TYR A 201 -3.37 -12.43 -5.88
C TYR A 201 -2.73 -12.06 -7.21
N ASP A 202 -2.41 -10.78 -7.40
CA ASP A 202 -2.04 -10.20 -8.69
C ASP A 202 -3.10 -10.50 -9.77
N ASP A 203 -2.72 -11.26 -10.80
CA ASP A 203 -3.63 -11.70 -11.88
C ASP A 203 -4.17 -13.12 -11.66
N ILE A 204 -3.74 -13.79 -10.58
CA ILE A 204 -4.08 -15.18 -10.25
C ILE A 204 -5.37 -15.19 -9.42
N ILE A 205 -6.39 -15.90 -9.90
CA ILE A 205 -7.64 -16.12 -9.16
C ILE A 205 -7.42 -17.23 -8.13
N ILE A 206 -7.77 -16.97 -6.88
CA ILE A 206 -7.79 -17.99 -5.83
C ILE A 206 -9.10 -18.78 -5.97
N SER A 207 -9.00 -20.07 -6.27
CA SER A 207 -10.09 -20.94 -6.76
C SER A 207 -11.27 -21.15 -5.81
N SER A 208 -11.18 -20.67 -4.56
CA SER A 208 -12.23 -20.72 -3.54
C SER A 208 -12.66 -19.32 -3.12
N SER A 209 -13.92 -18.97 -3.42
CA SER A 209 -14.51 -17.70 -2.99
C SER A 209 -15.25 -17.87 -1.65
N PRO A 210 -14.86 -17.18 -0.57
CA PRO A 210 -15.69 -17.12 0.63
C PRO A 210 -16.98 -16.34 0.34
N THR A 211 -17.97 -16.51 1.21
CA THR A 211 -19.19 -15.67 1.23
C THR A 211 -19.18 -14.84 2.50
N THR A 212 -19.53 -13.57 2.40
CA THR A 212 -19.62 -12.68 3.56
C THR A 212 -20.80 -13.05 4.47
N SER A 213 -20.70 -12.69 5.74
CA SER A 213 -21.80 -12.75 6.69
C SER A 213 -22.89 -11.73 6.37
N SER A 214 -23.97 -11.73 7.16
CA SER A 214 -25.01 -10.69 7.11
C SER A 214 -24.49 -9.29 7.42
N THR A 215 -23.34 -9.17 8.10
CA THR A 215 -22.66 -7.92 8.42
C THR A 215 -21.48 -7.62 7.49
N GLY A 216 -21.33 -8.35 6.38
CA GLY A 216 -20.31 -8.05 5.37
C GLY A 216 -18.90 -8.51 5.72
N ASN A 217 -18.74 -9.47 6.64
CA ASN A 217 -17.43 -9.98 7.07
C ASN A 217 -17.16 -11.36 6.50
N PHE A 218 -15.90 -11.68 6.21
CA PHE A 218 -15.51 -13.04 5.83
C PHE A 218 -14.12 -13.37 6.38
N SER A 219 -13.82 -14.67 6.45
CA SER A 219 -12.47 -15.18 6.68
C SER A 219 -12.19 -16.29 5.67
N HIS A 220 -10.98 -16.30 5.12
CA HIS A 220 -10.59 -17.26 4.11
C HIS A 220 -9.13 -17.63 4.25
N LYS A 221 -8.84 -18.93 4.15
CA LYS A 221 -7.48 -19.46 4.14
C LYS A 221 -7.08 -19.88 2.74
N PHE A 222 -5.88 -19.49 2.34
CA PHE A 222 -5.31 -19.91 1.06
C PHE A 222 -3.78 -19.88 1.15
N VAL A 223 -3.14 -20.55 0.19
CA VAL A 223 -1.68 -20.53 0.04
C VAL A 223 -1.29 -19.40 -0.91
N ILE A 224 -0.29 -18.60 -0.55
CA ILE A 224 0.25 -17.55 -1.42
C ILE A 224 0.86 -18.20 -2.68
N PRO A 225 0.32 -17.93 -3.90
CA PRO A 225 0.88 -18.47 -5.12
C PRO A 225 2.26 -17.87 -5.46
N GLU A 226 3.05 -18.58 -6.26
CA GLU A 226 4.21 -17.97 -6.93
C GLU A 226 3.75 -16.89 -7.92
N SER A 227 4.46 -15.76 -7.96
CA SER A 227 4.26 -14.69 -8.94
C SER A 227 5.58 -14.04 -9.29
N SER A 228 5.72 -13.63 -10.55
CA SER A 228 6.93 -13.00 -11.08
C SER A 228 6.88 -11.46 -11.01
N LYS A 229 5.95 -10.88 -10.24
CA LYS A 229 5.81 -9.43 -10.09
C LYS A 229 6.67 -8.93 -8.94
N ASP A 230 7.27 -7.75 -9.07
CA ASP A 230 8.08 -7.18 -7.99
C ASP A 230 7.22 -6.66 -6.81
N ASN A 231 5.98 -6.23 -7.10
CA ASN A 231 5.01 -5.78 -6.09
C ASN A 231 3.77 -6.65 -6.18
N HIS A 232 3.40 -7.27 -5.06
CA HIS A 232 2.24 -8.14 -4.98
C HIS A 232 1.05 -7.44 -4.34
N VAL A 233 -0.14 -7.70 -4.88
CA VAL A 233 -1.40 -7.14 -4.36
C VAL A 233 -2.43 -8.24 -4.27
N ILE A 234 -3.06 -8.37 -3.11
CA ILE A 234 -4.32 -9.11 -2.99
C ILE A 234 -5.49 -8.16 -3.19
N THR A 235 -6.43 -8.56 -4.04
CA THR A 235 -7.70 -7.86 -4.25
C THR A 235 -8.85 -8.78 -3.87
N ALA A 236 -9.73 -8.29 -3.01
CA ALA A 236 -11.01 -8.91 -2.71
C ALA A 236 -12.13 -8.08 -3.32
N THR A 237 -13.01 -8.69 -4.11
CA THR A 237 -14.14 -8.03 -4.77
C THR A 237 -15.42 -8.82 -4.54
N ASP A 238 -16.44 -8.18 -3.98
CA ASP A 238 -17.75 -8.83 -3.84
C ASP A 238 -18.62 -8.66 -5.10
N LYS A 239 -19.75 -9.37 -5.14
CA LYS A 239 -20.71 -9.28 -6.26
C LYS A 239 -21.34 -7.90 -6.44
N ALA A 240 -21.39 -7.07 -5.40
CA ALA A 240 -21.91 -5.71 -5.46
C ALA A 240 -20.89 -4.71 -6.04
N GLY A 241 -19.66 -5.16 -6.31
CA GLY A 241 -18.58 -4.35 -6.86
C GLY A 241 -17.77 -3.61 -5.80
N ASN A 242 -17.93 -3.97 -4.53
CA ASN A 242 -17.10 -3.41 -3.47
C ASN A 242 -15.72 -4.07 -3.50
N VAL A 243 -14.66 -3.27 -3.43
CA VAL A 243 -13.27 -3.72 -3.60
C VAL A 243 -12.42 -3.30 -2.39
N ALA A 244 -11.62 -4.22 -1.88
CA ALA A 244 -10.50 -3.93 -0.98
C ALA A 244 -9.20 -4.50 -1.57
N THR A 245 -8.10 -3.80 -1.31
CA THR A 245 -6.76 -4.23 -1.74
C THR A 245 -5.81 -4.23 -0.55
N PHE A 246 -4.91 -5.21 -0.50
CA PHE A 246 -3.82 -5.29 0.44
C PHE A 246 -2.51 -5.41 -0.36
N GLY A 247 -1.61 -4.43 -0.20
CA GLY A 247 -0.26 -4.56 -0.70
C GLY A 247 0.48 -5.59 0.14
N LEU A 248 1.04 -6.60 -0.50
CA LEU A 248 1.82 -7.66 0.14
C LEU A 248 3.30 -7.30 0.06
N PRO A 249 3.88 -6.76 1.15
CA PRO A 249 5.31 -6.85 1.33
C PRO A 249 5.67 -8.33 1.56
N LEU A 250 6.17 -9.00 0.50
CA LEU A 250 6.79 -10.31 0.67
C LEU A 250 8.05 -10.19 1.53
N GLU A 251 8.49 -11.32 2.09
CA GLU A 251 9.84 -11.42 2.63
C GLU A 251 10.86 -11.01 1.57
N GLY A 252 11.64 -9.97 1.87
CA GLY A 252 12.65 -9.40 0.97
C GLY A 252 14.08 -9.86 1.30
N GLU A 253 14.22 -10.84 2.19
CA GLU A 253 15.53 -11.39 2.51
C GLU A 253 15.92 -12.39 1.41
N ALA A 254 16.99 -12.06 0.67
CA ALA A 254 17.52 -12.99 -0.30
C ALA A 254 18.05 -14.27 0.38
N PRO A 255 17.94 -15.44 -0.28
CA PRO A 255 18.48 -16.67 0.26
C PRO A 255 19.99 -16.56 0.43
N GLN A 256 20.55 -17.34 1.36
CA GLN A 256 22.00 -17.39 1.55
C GLN A 256 22.73 -17.77 0.25
N SER A 257 23.83 -17.10 -0.06
CA SER A 257 24.60 -17.42 -1.27
C SER A 257 25.17 -18.84 -1.19
N PRO A 258 24.95 -19.69 -2.21
CA PRO A 258 25.47 -21.06 -2.22
C PRO A 258 26.99 -21.05 -2.37
N ASN A 259 27.70 -21.97 -1.70
CA ASN A 259 29.15 -22.11 -1.80
C ASN A 259 29.53 -23.11 -2.91
N PRO A 260 30.32 -22.72 -3.92
CA PRO A 260 30.85 -23.62 -4.94
C PRO A 260 31.71 -24.72 -4.30
N ILE A 261 31.45 -26.00 -4.62
CA ILE A 261 32.19 -27.16 -4.06
C ILE A 261 33.08 -27.81 -5.12
N SER A 262 32.51 -28.19 -6.27
CA SER A 262 33.25 -28.81 -7.37
C SER A 262 32.62 -28.40 -8.71
N PRO A 263 33.39 -28.16 -9.78
CA PRO A 263 34.85 -28.28 -9.86
C PRO A 263 35.66 -27.24 -9.08
N ALA A 264 36.77 -27.69 -8.48
CA ALA A 264 37.84 -26.91 -7.85
C ALA A 264 39.23 -27.44 -8.29
N GLN A 265 39.83 -26.81 -9.32
CA GLN A 265 41.15 -27.16 -9.88
C GLN A 265 41.28 -28.52 -10.58
N GLU A 266 40.24 -29.33 -10.68
CA GLU A 266 40.37 -30.63 -11.33
C GLU A 266 40.51 -30.51 -12.86
N ARG A 267 41.03 -31.58 -13.45
CA ARG A 267 41.05 -31.76 -14.90
C ARG A 267 40.15 -32.92 -15.31
N PHE A 268 39.19 -32.63 -16.19
CA PHE A 268 38.26 -33.61 -16.71
C PHE A 268 38.77 -34.16 -18.04
N GLY A 269 39.40 -35.33 -17.96
CA GLY A 269 39.88 -36.11 -19.10
C GLY A 269 40.95 -35.42 -19.95
N TRP A 270 41.32 -36.10 -21.03
CA TRP A 270 42.43 -35.68 -21.90
C TRP A 270 41.99 -35.24 -23.30
N PHE A 271 40.85 -35.73 -23.78
CA PHE A 271 40.40 -35.53 -25.16
C PHE A 271 38.89 -35.26 -25.25
N GLY A 272 38.54 -34.30 -26.12
CA GLY A 272 37.17 -33.98 -26.50
C GLY A 272 36.31 -33.40 -25.37
N ALA A 273 35.04 -33.15 -25.69
CA ALA A 273 34.09 -32.64 -24.71
C ALA A 273 33.80 -33.65 -23.60
N LYS A 274 33.72 -33.17 -22.35
CA LYS A 274 33.41 -33.98 -21.17
C LYS A 274 32.17 -33.46 -20.45
N PRO A 275 31.32 -34.37 -19.91
CA PRO A 275 30.34 -33.98 -18.91
C PRO A 275 31.07 -33.63 -17.61
N VAL A 276 30.80 -32.44 -17.10
CA VAL A 276 31.35 -31.94 -15.83
C VAL A 276 30.19 -31.75 -14.87
N ALA A 277 30.28 -32.39 -13.71
CA ALA A 277 29.31 -32.25 -12.64
C ALA A 277 29.71 -31.05 -11.77
N PHE A 278 28.78 -30.12 -11.64
CA PHE A 278 28.87 -28.97 -10.76
C PHE A 278 28.08 -29.28 -9.50
N THR A 279 28.68 -29.01 -8.34
CA THR A 279 28.04 -29.16 -7.03
C THR A 279 28.36 -27.95 -6.17
N TRP A 280 27.37 -27.48 -5.41
CA TRP A 280 27.48 -26.35 -4.49
C TRP A 280 26.74 -26.67 -3.18
N SER A 281 26.89 -25.84 -2.15
CA SER A 281 26.13 -26.00 -0.91
C SER A 281 24.65 -25.67 -1.11
N GLU A 282 23.78 -26.38 -0.41
CA GLU A 282 22.36 -26.04 -0.38
C GLU A 282 22.15 -24.70 0.33
N ALA A 283 21.44 -23.81 -0.35
CA ALA A 283 20.80 -22.66 0.27
C ALA A 283 19.39 -23.08 0.73
N SER A 284 18.93 -22.49 1.83
CA SER A 284 17.62 -22.72 2.40
C SER A 284 16.88 -21.40 2.50
N ASP A 285 15.60 -21.45 2.17
CA ASP A 285 14.65 -20.36 2.28
C ASP A 285 13.25 -20.95 2.54
N PRO A 286 12.41 -20.34 3.40
CA PRO A 286 11.05 -20.83 3.66
C PRO A 286 10.18 -20.97 2.41
N SER A 287 10.37 -20.11 1.41
CA SER A 287 9.62 -20.11 0.15
C SER A 287 10.15 -21.13 -0.88
N GLY A 288 11.21 -21.85 -0.53
CA GLY A 288 11.92 -22.75 -1.44
C GLY A 288 12.99 -22.02 -2.25
N VAL A 289 13.95 -22.79 -2.79
CA VAL A 289 15.11 -22.22 -3.49
C VAL A 289 15.32 -22.91 -4.84
N THR A 290 15.58 -22.08 -5.85
CA THR A 290 16.13 -22.51 -7.14
C THR A 290 17.51 -21.89 -7.35
N TYR A 291 18.30 -22.47 -8.25
CA TYR A 291 19.64 -21.99 -8.55
C TYR A 291 19.79 -21.56 -10.00
N THR A 292 20.63 -20.56 -10.21
CA THR A 292 21.22 -20.25 -11.51
C THR A 292 22.71 -20.55 -11.51
N LEU A 293 23.14 -21.45 -12.40
CA LEU A 293 24.53 -21.78 -12.66
C LEU A 293 24.98 -21.14 -13.98
N GLU A 294 26.14 -20.48 -13.95
CA GLU A 294 26.82 -19.97 -15.14
C GLU A 294 28.24 -20.51 -15.21
N VAL A 295 28.65 -20.94 -16.40
CA VAL A 295 29.98 -21.46 -16.70
C VAL A 295 30.55 -20.69 -17.89
N ASP A 296 31.80 -20.27 -17.85
CA ASP A 296 32.43 -19.59 -18.99
C ASP A 296 33.95 -19.73 -18.99
N ASN A 297 34.60 -19.39 -20.09
CA ASN A 297 36.05 -19.30 -20.23
C ASN A 297 36.58 -17.85 -20.08
N ASP A 298 35.72 -16.83 -20.01
CA ASP A 298 36.10 -15.44 -19.69
C ASP A 298 35.44 -14.95 -18.39
N LEU A 299 36.26 -14.70 -17.37
CA LEU A 299 35.80 -14.17 -16.08
C LEU A 299 35.09 -12.82 -16.16
N ARG A 300 35.28 -12.06 -17.25
CA ARG A 300 34.74 -10.70 -17.40
C ARG A 300 33.34 -10.68 -17.99
N PHE A 301 32.92 -11.77 -18.63
CA PHE A 301 31.61 -11.89 -19.27
C PHE A 301 31.03 -13.28 -19.01
N PHE A 302 30.10 -13.35 -18.07
CA PHE A 302 29.35 -14.56 -17.75
C PHE A 302 27.87 -14.40 -18.14
N PRO A 303 27.26 -15.38 -18.83
CA PRO A 303 27.83 -16.38 -19.75
C PRO A 303 27.74 -15.88 -21.21
N LEU A 304 28.78 -16.15 -22.01
CA LEU A 304 28.91 -15.77 -23.41
C LEU A 304 28.24 -16.77 -24.35
N GLU A 305 28.27 -18.08 -24.04
CA GLU A 305 27.78 -19.12 -24.95
C GLU A 305 26.40 -19.69 -24.58
N PRO A 306 25.49 -19.88 -25.58
CA PRO A 306 24.20 -20.52 -25.36
C PRO A 306 24.33 -21.90 -24.70
N GLY A 307 23.55 -22.12 -23.64
CA GLY A 307 23.51 -23.39 -22.93
C GLY A 307 24.51 -23.51 -21.76
N LEU A 308 25.38 -22.52 -21.55
CA LEU A 308 26.25 -22.44 -20.36
C LEU A 308 25.62 -21.71 -19.17
N ARG A 309 24.45 -21.09 -19.36
CA ARG A 309 23.53 -20.69 -18.29
C ARG A 309 22.49 -21.77 -18.06
N LYS A 310 22.32 -22.17 -16.81
CA LYS A 310 21.26 -23.08 -16.36
C LYS A 310 20.49 -22.38 -15.25
N THR A 311 19.20 -22.14 -15.47
CA THR A 311 18.28 -21.48 -14.51
C THR A 311 17.25 -22.48 -14.01
N GLY A 312 16.59 -22.17 -12.88
CA GLY A 312 15.49 -22.99 -12.35
C GLY A 312 15.93 -24.37 -11.87
N LEU A 313 17.19 -24.50 -11.44
CA LEU A 313 17.72 -25.75 -10.91
C LEU A 313 17.19 -25.96 -9.49
N THR A 314 16.51 -27.08 -9.23
CA THR A 314 15.92 -27.39 -7.90
C THR A 314 16.82 -28.25 -7.01
N LYS A 315 17.97 -28.67 -7.53
CA LYS A 315 18.98 -29.47 -6.81
C LYS A 315 20.30 -28.71 -6.77
N PRO A 316 21.13 -28.90 -5.74
CA PRO A 316 22.45 -28.25 -5.63
C PRO A 316 23.50 -28.90 -6.54
N SER A 317 23.09 -29.39 -7.72
CA SER A 317 23.96 -30.01 -8.69
C SER A 317 23.44 -29.89 -10.11
N CYS A 318 24.35 -29.80 -11.06
CA CYS A 318 24.03 -29.79 -12.49
C CYS A 318 25.17 -30.42 -13.29
N VAL A 319 24.86 -31.11 -14.38
CA VAL A 319 25.88 -31.62 -15.30
C VAL A 319 25.85 -30.80 -16.59
N VAL A 320 27.00 -30.23 -16.95
CA VAL A 320 27.17 -29.47 -18.20
C VAL A 320 28.24 -30.14 -19.05
N ARG A 321 27.98 -30.31 -20.34
CA ARG A 321 28.95 -30.88 -21.28
C ARG A 321 29.78 -29.76 -21.90
N LEU A 322 31.08 -29.75 -21.62
CA LEU A 322 31.98 -28.67 -21.98
C LEU A 322 33.03 -29.15 -22.98
N GLN A 323 33.39 -28.28 -23.92
CA GLN A 323 34.51 -28.51 -24.86
C GLN A 323 35.86 -28.35 -24.16
N PRO A 324 36.97 -28.84 -24.74
CA PRO A 324 38.28 -28.62 -24.15
C PRO A 324 38.61 -27.14 -23.93
N GLY A 325 39.05 -26.78 -22.73
CA GLY A 325 39.28 -25.39 -22.34
C GLY A 325 39.53 -25.22 -20.84
N THR A 326 39.86 -23.99 -20.44
CA THR A 326 39.90 -23.57 -19.03
C THR A 326 38.63 -22.79 -18.74
N TYR A 327 37.93 -23.15 -17.66
CA TYR A 327 36.63 -22.58 -17.32
C TYR A 327 36.58 -22.10 -15.88
N TYR A 328 35.70 -21.14 -15.68
CA TYR A 328 35.27 -20.57 -14.43
C TYR A 328 33.77 -20.77 -14.32
N TRP A 329 33.25 -20.79 -13.10
CA TRP A 329 31.84 -20.96 -12.89
C TRP A 329 31.38 -20.24 -11.63
N ARG A 330 30.14 -19.77 -11.67
CA ARG A 330 29.47 -19.10 -10.55
C ARG A 330 28.06 -19.61 -10.40
N VAL A 331 27.55 -19.55 -9.18
CA VAL A 331 26.19 -19.95 -8.85
C VAL A 331 25.56 -18.94 -7.90
N LYS A 332 24.27 -18.72 -8.02
CA LYS A 332 23.45 -17.97 -7.06
C LYS A 332 22.16 -18.71 -6.76
N ALA A 333 21.58 -18.43 -5.60
CA ALA A 333 20.26 -18.88 -5.21
C ALA A 333 19.22 -17.82 -5.55
N ILE A 334 18.01 -18.24 -5.92
CA ILE A 334 16.82 -17.42 -6.09
C ILE A 334 15.70 -18.09 -5.29
N ASP A 335 15.06 -17.36 -4.40
CA ASP A 335 13.94 -17.87 -3.61
C ASP A 335 12.62 -17.89 -4.43
N GLY A 336 11.51 -18.30 -3.80
CA GLY A 336 10.19 -18.28 -4.43
C GLY A 336 9.67 -16.88 -4.74
N ALA A 337 10.13 -15.86 -4.00
CA ALA A 337 9.79 -14.43 -4.14
C ALA A 337 10.61 -13.71 -5.23
N GLY A 338 11.58 -14.39 -5.81
CA GLY A 338 12.46 -13.81 -6.82
C GLY A 338 13.61 -13.00 -6.23
N ASN A 339 13.82 -12.99 -4.91
CA ASN A 339 15.00 -12.39 -4.32
C ASN A 339 16.21 -13.24 -4.69
N GLU A 340 17.28 -12.57 -5.15
CA GLU A 340 18.49 -13.23 -5.61
C GLU A 340 19.62 -13.06 -4.60
N SER A 341 20.32 -14.14 -4.29
CA SER A 341 21.56 -14.06 -3.54
C SER A 341 22.66 -13.37 -4.36
N ASP A 342 23.71 -12.91 -3.67
CA ASP A 342 24.96 -12.56 -4.36
C ASP A 342 25.48 -13.78 -5.15
N TRP A 343 26.17 -13.51 -6.25
CA TRP A 343 26.86 -14.55 -7.01
C TRP A 343 28.06 -15.09 -6.24
N SER A 344 28.14 -16.41 -6.10
CA SER A 344 29.32 -17.10 -5.58
C SER A 344 30.16 -17.65 -6.72
N LEU A 345 31.34 -17.07 -6.93
CA LEU A 345 32.33 -17.54 -7.90
C LEU A 345 33.18 -18.67 -7.31
N SER A 346 33.40 -19.76 -8.05
CA SER A 346 34.36 -20.78 -7.63
C SER A 346 35.76 -20.16 -7.53
N PRO A 347 36.48 -20.36 -6.41
CA PRO A 347 37.76 -19.70 -6.17
C PRO A 347 38.85 -20.11 -7.17
N PHE A 348 38.65 -21.23 -7.88
CA PHE A 348 39.64 -21.77 -8.80
C PHE A 348 39.04 -22.19 -10.14
N PRO A 349 39.74 -21.91 -11.26
CA PRO A 349 39.36 -22.48 -12.54
C PRO A 349 39.56 -24.00 -12.56
N PHE A 350 38.85 -24.66 -13.47
CA PHE A 350 39.04 -26.07 -13.78
C PHE A 350 39.30 -26.25 -15.28
N GLN A 351 39.76 -27.43 -15.66
CA GLN A 351 40.15 -27.70 -17.05
C GLN A 351 39.40 -28.90 -17.62
N VAL A 352 39.04 -28.79 -18.89
CA VAL A 352 38.44 -29.88 -19.67
C VAL A 352 39.37 -30.20 -20.82
N GLY A 353 39.75 -31.47 -20.97
CA GLY A 353 40.64 -31.93 -22.03
C GLY A 353 42.04 -31.29 -22.03
N LEU A 354 42.87 -31.75 -22.97
CA LEU A 354 44.23 -31.25 -23.21
C LEU A 354 44.44 -30.82 -24.64
N PHE A 355 43.82 -31.53 -25.57
CA PHE A 355 43.94 -31.29 -26.99
C PHE A 355 42.57 -31.37 -27.65
N SER A 356 42.27 -30.41 -28.52
CA SER A 356 41.27 -30.62 -29.56
C SER A 356 41.72 -31.82 -30.39
N ILE A 357 40.83 -32.77 -30.64
CA ILE A 357 41.14 -34.01 -31.39
C ILE A 357 41.73 -33.69 -32.77
N TRP A 358 41.37 -32.54 -33.33
CA TRP A 358 41.89 -32.03 -34.60
C TRP A 358 43.39 -31.76 -34.59
N TYR A 359 43.97 -31.36 -33.47
CA TYR A 359 45.42 -31.15 -33.37
C TYR A 359 46.19 -32.48 -33.37
N LEU A 360 45.62 -33.55 -32.80
CA LEU A 360 46.23 -34.88 -32.85
C LEU A 360 46.12 -35.50 -34.25
N VAL A 361 44.98 -35.31 -34.93
CA VAL A 361 44.81 -35.74 -36.32
C VAL A 361 45.81 -35.02 -37.23
N ALA A 362 45.95 -33.70 -37.09
CA ALA A 362 46.93 -32.93 -37.85
C ALA A 362 48.38 -33.37 -37.54
N GLY A 363 48.72 -33.53 -36.25
CA GLY A 363 50.03 -34.02 -35.83
C GLY A 363 50.36 -35.42 -36.34
N GLY A 364 49.39 -36.35 -36.30
CA GLY A 364 49.54 -37.69 -36.85
C GLY A 364 49.74 -37.68 -38.36
N PHE A 365 49.06 -36.81 -39.09
CA PHE A 365 49.23 -36.64 -40.53
C PHE A 365 50.64 -36.12 -40.88
N ILE A 366 51.12 -35.12 -40.12
CA ILE A 366 52.49 -34.60 -40.27
C ILE A 366 53.52 -35.70 -39.99
N PHE A 367 53.32 -36.49 -38.92
CA PHE A 367 54.22 -37.59 -38.58
C PHE A 367 54.23 -38.67 -39.67
N LEU A 368 53.08 -39.03 -40.23
CA LEU A 368 52.97 -39.99 -41.34
C LEU A 368 53.75 -39.50 -42.57
N ILE A 369 53.61 -38.22 -42.92
CA ILE A 369 54.36 -37.60 -44.02
C ILE A 369 55.87 -37.72 -43.78
N ILE A 370 56.35 -37.32 -42.59
CA ILE A 370 57.76 -37.39 -42.21
C ILE A 370 58.26 -38.85 -42.26
N PHE A 371 57.48 -39.80 -41.75
CA PHE A 371 57.82 -41.22 -41.76
C PHE A 371 57.96 -41.76 -43.19
N ILE A 372 57.03 -41.41 -44.09
CA ILE A 372 57.13 -41.77 -45.51
C ILE A 372 58.42 -41.22 -46.13
N PHE A 373 58.79 -39.97 -45.83
CA PHE A 373 60.04 -39.38 -46.31
C PHE A 373 61.27 -40.10 -45.76
N ILE A 374 61.29 -40.46 -44.48
CA ILE A 374 62.39 -41.22 -43.85
C ILE A 374 62.53 -42.60 -44.48
N VAL A 375 61.43 -43.35 -44.61
CA VAL A 375 61.42 -44.68 -45.23
C VAL A 375 61.89 -44.59 -46.68
N ARG A 376 61.41 -43.60 -47.43
CA ARG A 376 61.82 -43.38 -48.83
C ARG A 376 63.31 -43.01 -48.93
N ALA A 377 63.83 -42.19 -48.02
CA ALA A 377 65.25 -41.87 -47.95
C ALA A 377 66.11 -43.08 -47.57
N PHE A 378 65.64 -43.92 -46.64
CA PHE A 378 66.31 -45.16 -46.24
C PHE A 378 66.42 -46.15 -47.40
N PHE A 379 65.32 -46.42 -48.11
CA PHE A 379 65.35 -47.30 -49.29
C PHE A 379 66.17 -46.73 -50.45
N ARG A 380 66.16 -45.40 -50.66
CA ARG A 380 67.03 -44.75 -51.63
C ARG A 380 68.51 -44.96 -51.30
N ARG A 381 68.88 -44.81 -50.02
CA ARG A 381 70.26 -45.01 -49.54
C ARG A 381 70.72 -46.48 -49.63
N ILE A 382 69.82 -47.44 -49.39
CA ILE A 382 70.11 -48.87 -49.62
C ILE A 382 70.32 -49.14 -51.12
N GLY A 383 69.48 -48.59 -52.00
CA GLY A 383 69.64 -48.76 -53.44
C GLY A 383 70.95 -48.19 -54.01
N GLU A 384 71.52 -47.16 -53.37
CA GLU A 384 72.84 -46.62 -53.69
C GLU A 384 74.00 -47.46 -53.12
N TYR A 385 73.79 -48.25 -52.06
CA TYR A 385 74.81 -49.11 -51.43
C TYR A 385 74.95 -50.49 -52.11
N TYR A 386 73.91 -50.93 -52.85
CA TYR A 386 73.89 -52.19 -53.60
C TYR A 386 74.06 -52.01 -55.12
N LYS A 387 74.46 -50.82 -55.57
CA LYS A 387 75.02 -50.56 -56.89
C LYS A 387 76.52 -50.40 -56.77
#